data_AF-A0A963A4M2-F1
#
_entry.id   AF-A0A963A4M2-F1
#
_cell.length_a   1.000
_cell.length_b   1.000
_cell.length_c   1.000
_cell.angle_alpha   90.00
_cell.angle_beta   90.00
_cell.angle_gamma   90.00
#
_symmetry.space_group_name_H-M   'P 1'
#
loop_
_entity.id
_entity.type
_entity.pdbx_description
1 polymer ?
#
loop_
_entity_poly.entity_id
_entity_poly.type
_entity_poly.pdbx_seq_one_letter_code
_entity_poly.pdbx_strand_id
1 'polypeptide(L)'
;MSLAGVYFALAVVSLACTVCALVQARRLYWLVPLYFFAAWLCGELALIHLGWQLALTILVAIAGGLGEPLAQAGVGVFALSWLGLLYIHCQAMDSAHHLQSGLRRALGQGYRSAIPAERQPLLSDDILCRHWLKPFRFQRQGVRRHSNISYASAGKRNLLDIYHPHSRREGGFPVLLQVHGGAWMIGEKEQQALPLMYHMAQRGWLCVAINYRLSPKAAFPAHIIDVKKAIAWIRENIAEYGGNPDFIAITGGSAGGHLSALAALTPNRAEWQPEFEDVDTRVQAAVPFYGVYDFLDRNLIRPEMSMEGMVADRVMQCTLEENRALWEAASPLQHVSDQAPPMFVLHGSHDSLVWVEEARAFVSALQAVAREPVAYAELPGAQHAFELFHSVRTDHTINAVGHFLEWAHAQWQRQ
;
A
#
# COMPACT_ATOMS: atom_id res chain seq x y z
N MET A 1 18.85 35.35 -13.30
CA MET A 1 18.07 35.34 -12.04
C MET A 1 19.05 35.59 -10.90
N SER A 2 18.82 36.55 -10.01
CA SER A 2 19.74 36.81 -8.87
C SER A 2 19.68 35.65 -7.86
N LEU A 3 20.71 35.52 -7.01
CA LEU A 3 20.73 34.52 -5.94
C LEU A 3 19.49 34.64 -5.04
N ALA A 4 19.12 35.87 -4.65
CA ALA A 4 17.91 36.15 -3.88
C ALA A 4 16.62 35.75 -4.62
N GLY A 5 16.56 35.96 -5.94
CA GLY A 5 15.42 35.57 -6.77
C GLY A 5 15.23 34.05 -6.84
N VAL A 6 16.32 33.30 -7.02
CA VAL A 6 16.28 31.83 -7.02
C VAL A 6 15.87 31.30 -5.64
N TYR A 7 16.46 31.85 -4.57
CA TYR A 7 16.13 31.47 -3.20
C TYR A 7 14.65 31.70 -2.87
N PHE A 8 14.11 32.88 -3.21
CA PHE A 8 12.70 33.21 -3.02
C PHE A 8 11.78 32.27 -3.83
N ALA A 9 12.10 32.01 -5.10
CA ALA A 9 11.33 31.09 -5.93
C ALA A 9 11.28 29.67 -5.34
N LEU A 10 12.41 29.16 -4.85
CA LEU A 10 12.47 27.87 -4.16
C LEU A 10 11.65 27.84 -2.87
N ALA A 11 11.65 28.94 -2.12
CA ALA A 11 10.82 29.08 -0.92
C ALA A 11 9.33 28.99 -1.26
N VAL A 12 8.88 29.70 -2.30
CA VAL A 12 7.48 29.69 -2.75
C VAL A 12 7.05 28.29 -3.21
N VAL A 13 7.87 27.62 -4.04
CA VAL A 13 7.56 26.24 -4.49
C VAL A 13 7.51 25.28 -3.30
N SER A 14 8.42 25.42 -2.34
CA SER A 14 8.46 24.57 -1.14
C SER A 14 7.24 24.75 -0.24
N LEU A 15 6.81 26.00 -0.03
CA LEU A 15 5.61 26.30 0.70
C LEU A 15 4.37 25.74 -0.03
N ALA A 16 4.31 25.87 -1.36
CA ALA A 16 3.22 25.30 -2.15
C ALA A 16 3.12 23.77 -2.00
N CYS A 17 4.25 23.05 -2.07
CA CYS A 17 4.28 21.61 -1.82
C CYS A 17 3.84 21.25 -0.39
N THR A 18 4.29 22.03 0.61
CA THR A 18 3.90 21.85 2.02
C THR A 18 2.40 22.04 2.22
N VAL A 19 1.82 23.08 1.60
CA VAL A 19 0.37 23.32 1.60
C VAL A 19 -0.37 22.17 0.91
N CYS A 20 0.16 21.62 -0.19
CA CYS A 20 -0.44 20.46 -0.85
C CYS A 20 -0.50 19.24 0.07
N ALA A 21 0.53 19.00 0.88
CA ALA A 21 0.54 17.90 1.86
C ALA A 21 -0.44 18.15 3.03
N LEU A 22 -0.59 19.40 3.48
CA LEU A 22 -1.47 19.78 4.60
C LEU A 22 -2.96 19.81 4.26
N VAL A 23 -3.31 20.17 3.03
CA VAL A 23 -4.70 20.43 2.63
C VAL A 23 -5.17 19.32 1.73
N GLN A 24 -6.23 18.60 2.12
CA GLN A 24 -6.89 17.65 1.23
C GLN A 24 -7.55 18.39 0.06
N ALA A 25 -7.04 18.18 -1.16
CA ALA A 25 -7.60 18.81 -2.34
C ALA A 25 -8.40 17.82 -3.18
N ARG A 26 -9.74 17.91 -3.10
CA ARG A 26 -10.68 17.00 -3.79
C ARG A 26 -11.10 17.45 -5.20
N ARG A 27 -10.80 18.71 -5.59
CA ARG A 27 -11.29 19.33 -6.85
C ARG A 27 -10.17 19.99 -7.67
N LEU A 28 -9.03 19.34 -7.78
CA LEU A 28 -7.92 19.83 -8.60
C LEU A 28 -7.93 19.31 -10.05
N TYR A 29 -8.91 18.48 -10.43
CA TYR A 29 -9.14 18.01 -11.80
C TYR A 29 -7.83 17.57 -12.51
N TRP A 30 -7.46 18.21 -13.62
CA TRP A 30 -6.26 17.89 -14.40
C TRP A 30 -4.93 18.12 -13.65
N LEU A 31 -4.95 18.85 -12.52
CA LEU A 31 -3.78 19.05 -11.66
C LEU A 31 -3.59 17.92 -10.64
N VAL A 32 -4.52 16.96 -10.54
CA VAL A 32 -4.43 15.86 -9.57
C VAL A 32 -3.09 15.13 -9.60
N PRO A 33 -2.48 14.77 -10.76
CA PRO A 33 -1.17 14.12 -10.77
C PRO A 33 -0.07 15.00 -10.15
N LEU A 34 -0.03 16.28 -10.51
CA LEU A 34 0.97 17.22 -9.98
C LEU A 34 0.81 17.43 -8.47
N TYR A 35 -0.44 17.64 -8.04
CA TYR A 35 -0.79 17.76 -6.63
C TYR A 35 -0.42 16.49 -5.85
N PHE A 36 -0.76 15.32 -6.39
CA PHE A 36 -0.44 14.03 -5.79
C PHE A 36 1.06 13.90 -5.54
N PHE A 37 1.90 14.09 -6.56
CA PHE A 37 3.36 13.96 -6.39
C PHE A 37 3.93 15.00 -5.41
N ALA A 38 3.43 16.25 -5.45
CA ALA A 38 3.86 17.30 -4.54
C ALA A 38 3.49 16.97 -3.09
N ALA A 39 2.22 16.61 -2.84
CA ALA A 39 1.71 16.27 -1.52
C ALA A 39 2.35 15.00 -0.96
N TRP A 40 2.51 13.96 -1.79
CA TRP A 40 3.05 12.66 -1.40
C TRP A 40 4.53 12.75 -1.00
N LEU A 41 5.38 13.31 -1.86
CA LEU A 41 6.81 13.43 -1.56
C LEU A 41 7.06 14.39 -0.39
N CYS A 42 6.35 15.52 -0.36
CA CYS A 42 6.50 16.48 0.73
C CYS A 42 6.01 15.91 2.07
N GLY A 43 4.88 15.20 2.05
CA GLY A 43 4.28 14.57 3.23
C GLY A 43 5.18 13.50 3.84
N GLU A 44 5.63 12.54 3.03
CA GLU A 44 6.37 11.39 3.54
C GLU A 44 7.86 11.67 3.79
N LEU A 45 8.43 12.72 3.18
CA LEU A 45 9.82 13.13 3.34
C LEU A 45 9.97 14.47 4.10
N ALA A 46 9.00 14.83 4.94
CA ALA A 46 8.92 16.14 5.58
C ALA A 46 10.21 16.60 6.28
N LEU A 47 10.89 15.71 7.03
CA LEU A 47 12.16 16.04 7.70
C LEU A 47 13.33 16.22 6.73
N ILE A 48 13.35 15.50 5.61
CA ILE A 48 14.36 15.73 4.56
C ILE A 48 14.14 17.10 3.95
N HIS A 49 12.87 17.45 3.68
CA HIS A 49 12.51 18.77 3.19
C HIS A 49 12.92 19.89 4.15
N LEU A 50 12.64 19.72 5.44
CA LEU A 50 13.06 20.67 6.47
C LEU A 50 14.59 20.83 6.50
N GLY A 51 15.31 19.71 6.49
CA GLY A 51 16.77 19.69 6.55
C GLY A 51 17.44 20.43 5.39
N TRP A 52 17.04 20.18 4.15
CA TRP A 52 17.65 20.87 3.01
C TRP A 52 17.26 22.34 2.93
N GLN A 53 16.02 22.70 3.32
CA GLN A 53 15.60 24.11 3.34
C GLN A 53 16.43 24.92 4.35
N LEU A 54 16.63 24.38 5.56
CA LEU A 54 17.51 24.99 6.57
C LEU A 54 18.96 25.11 6.07
N ALA A 55 19.49 24.04 5.46
CA ALA A 55 20.83 24.06 4.90
C ALA A 55 20.99 25.12 3.80
N LEU A 56 20.00 25.24 2.90
CA LEU A 56 19.99 26.27 1.86
C LEU A 56 19.97 27.68 2.46
N THR A 57 19.13 27.93 3.46
CA THR A 57 19.08 29.23 4.16
C THR A 57 20.42 29.57 4.81
N ILE A 58 21.08 28.60 5.46
CA ILE A 58 22.41 28.78 6.05
C ILE A 58 23.44 29.11 4.98
N LEU A 59 23.43 28.40 3.85
CA LEU A 59 24.36 28.66 2.74
C LEU A 59 24.20 30.06 2.15
N VAL A 60 22.95 30.52 1.96
CA VAL A 60 22.67 31.88 1.48
C VAL A 60 23.08 32.94 2.51
N ALA A 61 22.92 32.64 3.81
CA ALA A 61 23.41 33.50 4.89
C ALA A 61 24.94 33.67 4.84
N ILE A 62 25.68 32.56 4.71
CA ILE A 62 27.14 32.55 4.61
C ILE A 62 27.61 33.31 3.37
N ALA A 63 26.89 33.20 2.26
CA ALA A 63 27.20 33.93 1.03
C ALA A 63 26.87 35.44 1.08
N GLY A 64 26.32 35.95 2.20
CA GLY A 64 25.91 37.34 2.34
C GLY A 64 24.63 37.71 1.58
N GLY A 65 23.92 36.73 1.01
CA GLY A 65 22.75 36.94 0.16
C GLY A 65 21.49 37.41 0.90
N LEU A 66 21.47 37.29 2.23
CA LEU A 66 20.32 37.70 3.08
C LEU A 66 20.20 39.22 3.30
N GLY A 67 21.14 40.01 2.78
CA GLY A 67 21.03 41.47 2.78
C GLY A 67 19.96 42.01 1.82
N GLU A 68 19.57 41.22 0.80
CA GLU A 68 18.55 41.62 -0.18
C GLU A 68 17.13 41.44 0.39
N PRO A 69 16.21 42.43 0.24
CA PRO A 69 14.83 42.31 0.73
C PRO A 69 14.08 41.09 0.22
N LEU A 70 14.36 40.68 -1.02
CA LEU A 70 13.74 39.50 -1.63
C LEU A 70 14.20 38.19 -0.95
N ALA A 71 15.46 38.11 -0.54
CA ALA A 71 15.97 36.96 0.21
C ALA A 71 15.35 36.90 1.62
N GLN A 72 15.15 38.06 2.25
CA GLN A 72 14.48 38.14 3.56
C GLN A 72 13.02 37.69 3.48
N ALA A 73 12.29 38.09 2.44
CA ALA A 73 10.95 37.56 2.17
C ALA A 73 11.00 36.03 1.97
N GLY A 74 12.03 35.51 1.29
CA GLY A 74 12.24 34.07 1.12
C GLY A 74 12.42 33.33 2.44
N VAL A 75 13.13 33.91 3.41
CA VAL A 75 13.26 33.34 4.77
C VAL A 75 11.89 33.26 5.44
N GLY A 76 11.06 34.31 5.33
CA GLY A 76 9.69 34.29 5.87
C GLY A 76 8.81 33.19 5.26
N VAL A 77 8.89 33.02 3.93
CA VAL A 77 8.16 31.95 3.22
C VAL A 77 8.65 30.57 3.64
N PHE A 78 9.98 30.37 3.78
CA PHE A 78 10.52 29.13 4.29
C PHE A 78 10.14 28.87 5.75
N ALA A 79 10.09 29.89 6.60
CA ALA A 79 9.67 29.72 7.99
C ALA A 79 8.24 29.16 8.09
N LEU A 80 7.32 29.61 7.23
CA LEU A 80 5.98 29.03 7.11
C LEU A 80 6.02 27.57 6.65
N SER A 81 6.86 27.26 5.65
CA SER A 81 7.10 25.90 5.18
C SER A 81 7.64 25.01 6.31
N TRP A 82 8.60 25.48 7.11
CA TRP A 82 9.18 24.73 8.22
C TRP A 82 8.14 24.38 9.29
N LEU A 83 7.27 25.33 9.66
CA LEU A 83 6.17 25.06 10.59
C LEU A 83 5.22 23.99 10.05
N GLY A 84 4.87 24.07 8.77
CA GLY A 84 4.05 23.05 8.10
C GLY A 84 4.72 21.67 8.07
N LEU A 85 6.00 21.60 7.74
CA LEU A 85 6.77 20.35 7.70
C LEU A 85 6.93 19.71 9.09
N LEU A 86 7.13 20.53 10.14
CA LEU A 86 7.14 20.06 11.52
C LEU A 86 5.79 19.49 11.92
N TYR A 87 4.68 20.17 11.59
CA TYR A 87 3.34 19.67 11.82
C TYR A 87 3.09 18.34 11.10
N ILE A 88 3.43 18.25 9.81
CA ILE A 88 3.31 17.01 9.01
C ILE A 88 4.10 15.88 9.68
N HIS A 89 5.32 16.15 10.13
CA HIS A 89 6.13 15.16 10.83
C HIS A 89 5.47 14.67 12.13
N CYS A 90 4.98 15.59 12.97
CA CYS A 90 4.25 15.25 14.19
C CYS A 90 2.99 14.42 13.89
N GLN A 91 2.23 14.78 12.85
CA GLN A 91 1.08 14.01 12.39
C GLN A 91 1.48 12.61 11.90
N ALA A 92 2.62 12.47 11.19
CA ALA A 92 3.11 11.18 10.75
C ALA A 92 3.50 10.28 11.93
N MET A 93 4.10 10.84 12.99
CA MET A 93 4.42 10.11 14.23
C MET A 93 3.17 9.59 14.95
N ASP A 94 2.04 10.29 14.82
CA ASP A 94 0.75 9.85 15.39
C ASP A 94 0.13 8.65 14.65
N SER A 95 0.68 8.26 13.49
CA SER A 95 0.19 7.09 12.71
C SER A 95 0.19 5.81 13.54
N ALA A 96 1.14 5.66 14.47
CA ALA A 96 1.19 4.52 15.39
C ALA A 96 -0.11 4.38 16.20
N HIS A 97 -0.65 5.50 16.68
CA HIS A 97 -1.87 5.52 17.48
C HIS A 97 -3.08 5.03 16.67
N HIS A 98 -3.22 5.51 15.43
CA HIS A 98 -4.31 5.10 14.53
C HIS A 98 -4.23 3.62 14.16
N LEU A 99 -3.03 3.14 13.81
CA LEU A 99 -2.79 1.74 13.47
C LEU A 99 -3.08 0.80 14.65
N GLN A 100 -2.52 1.11 15.82
CA GLN A 100 -2.74 0.30 17.02
C GLN A 100 -4.20 0.31 17.47
N SER A 101 -4.88 1.45 17.35
CA SER A 101 -6.31 1.57 17.67
C SER A 101 -7.16 0.72 16.72
N GLY A 102 -6.84 0.72 15.42
CA GLY A 102 -7.49 -0.15 14.43
C GLY A 102 -7.33 -1.63 14.77
N LEU A 103 -6.11 -2.07 15.08
CA LEU A 103 -5.83 -3.44 15.47
C LEU A 103 -6.52 -3.83 16.78
N ARG A 104 -6.43 -3.00 17.82
CA ARG A 104 -7.06 -3.29 19.13
C ARG A 104 -8.59 -3.36 19.05
N ARG A 105 -9.21 -2.55 18.18
CA ARG A 105 -10.65 -2.58 17.95
C ARG A 105 -11.12 -3.89 17.32
N ALA A 106 -10.36 -4.40 16.34
CA ALA A 106 -10.73 -5.62 15.64
C ALA A 106 -10.27 -6.90 16.34
N LEU A 107 -9.07 -6.92 16.91
CA LEU A 107 -8.42 -8.12 17.45
C LEU A 107 -8.49 -8.21 18.98
N GLY A 108 -8.95 -7.15 19.64
CA GLY A 108 -8.99 -7.02 21.11
C GLY A 108 -7.72 -6.39 21.71
N GLN A 109 -7.85 -5.82 22.92
CA GLN A 109 -6.76 -5.10 23.60
C GLN A 109 -5.52 -5.97 23.85
N GLY A 110 -5.74 -7.27 24.11
CA GLY A 110 -4.70 -8.24 24.41
C GLY A 110 -4.24 -9.07 23.21
N TYR A 111 -4.52 -8.69 21.96
CA TYR A 111 -4.25 -9.57 20.80
C TYR A 111 -2.80 -10.07 20.73
N ARG A 112 -1.84 -9.30 21.26
CA ARG A 112 -0.43 -9.70 21.30
C ARG A 112 -0.16 -10.94 22.16
N SER A 113 -0.93 -11.15 23.23
CA SER A 113 -0.81 -12.38 24.04
C SER A 113 -1.40 -13.61 23.35
N ALA A 114 -2.20 -13.43 22.31
CA ALA A 114 -2.71 -14.51 21.47
C ALA A 114 -1.67 -14.99 20.43
N ILE A 115 -0.52 -14.33 20.32
CA ILE A 115 0.60 -14.70 19.46
C ILE A 115 1.59 -15.56 20.28
N PRO A 116 2.18 -16.63 19.72
CA PRO A 116 3.15 -17.48 20.42
C PRO A 116 4.29 -16.68 21.06
N ALA A 117 4.71 -17.09 22.26
CA ALA A 117 5.66 -16.36 23.08
C ALA A 117 7.00 -16.12 22.35
N GLU A 118 7.45 -17.08 21.54
CA GLU A 118 8.68 -16.95 20.74
C GLU A 118 8.56 -15.93 19.59
N ARG A 119 7.35 -15.58 19.19
CA ARG A 119 7.07 -14.59 18.13
C ARG A 119 6.80 -13.19 18.67
N GLN A 120 6.37 -13.06 19.93
CA GLN A 120 6.06 -11.76 20.56
C GLN A 120 7.21 -10.74 20.50
N PRO A 121 8.51 -11.10 20.63
CA PRO A 121 9.61 -10.15 20.47
C PRO A 121 9.69 -9.49 19.08
N LEU A 122 9.06 -10.06 18.05
CA LEU A 122 9.01 -9.48 16.71
C LEU A 122 7.99 -8.34 16.59
N LEU A 123 7.09 -8.21 17.58
CA LEU A 123 6.03 -7.21 17.66
C LEU A 123 6.54 -5.86 18.21
N SER A 124 7.59 -5.34 17.58
CA SER A 124 8.17 -4.04 17.96
C SER A 124 7.34 -2.90 17.36
N ASP A 125 6.99 -1.93 18.20
CA ASP A 125 6.41 -0.66 17.77
C ASP A 125 7.48 0.38 17.39
N ASP A 126 8.75 0.06 17.64
CA ASP A 126 9.85 0.97 17.41
C ASP A 126 10.11 1.16 15.92
N ILE A 127 10.47 2.39 15.59
CA ILE A 127 10.86 2.81 14.24
C ILE A 127 12.30 3.32 14.30
N LEU A 128 13.06 3.12 13.23
CA LEU A 128 14.47 3.46 13.22
C LEU A 128 14.71 4.67 12.31
N CYS A 129 15.07 5.82 12.91
CA CYS A 129 15.33 7.08 12.18
C CYS A 129 16.33 6.91 11.01
N ARG A 130 17.27 5.96 11.11
CA ARG A 130 18.25 5.67 10.06
C ARG A 130 17.61 5.23 8.73
N HIS A 131 16.40 4.67 8.75
CA HIS A 131 15.70 4.27 7.53
C HIS A 131 15.28 5.49 6.72
N TRP A 132 14.82 6.54 7.39
CA TRP A 132 14.27 7.73 6.73
C TRP A 132 15.36 8.69 6.26
N LEU A 133 16.60 8.53 6.75
CA LEU A 133 17.78 9.16 6.15
C LEU A 133 18.14 8.54 4.79
N LYS A 134 17.66 7.32 4.50
CA LYS A 134 17.89 6.60 3.24
C LYS A 134 16.57 6.00 2.75
N PRO A 135 15.58 6.84 2.42
CA PRO A 135 14.19 6.42 2.21
C PRO A 135 14.04 5.36 1.12
N PHE A 136 14.93 5.38 0.11
CA PHE A 136 14.90 4.47 -1.04
C PHE A 136 15.82 3.24 -0.90
N ARG A 137 16.43 3.02 0.27
CA ARG A 137 17.29 1.85 0.52
C ARG A 137 16.52 0.73 1.20
N PHE A 138 15.94 -0.15 0.39
CA PHE A 138 15.04 -1.21 0.88
C PHE A 138 15.75 -2.51 1.29
N GLN A 139 16.83 -2.86 0.61
CA GLN A 139 17.52 -4.13 0.83
C GLN A 139 17.99 -4.28 2.28
N ARG A 140 17.68 -5.44 2.85
CA ARG A 140 18.04 -5.80 4.22
C ARG A 140 18.92 -7.05 4.27
N GLN A 141 19.80 -7.11 5.27
CA GLN A 141 20.60 -8.30 5.53
C GLN A 141 19.69 -9.46 5.94
N GLY A 142 20.11 -10.68 5.59
CA GLY A 142 19.37 -11.90 5.93
C GLY A 142 18.19 -12.22 5.01
N VAL A 143 18.04 -11.52 3.88
CA VAL A 143 17.01 -11.82 2.86
C VAL A 143 17.68 -12.09 1.52
N ARG A 144 17.45 -13.27 0.95
CA ARG A 144 17.88 -13.65 -0.39
C ARG A 144 16.70 -13.49 -1.35
N ARG A 145 16.90 -12.83 -2.49
CA ARG A 145 15.89 -12.73 -3.53
C ARG A 145 16.12 -13.77 -4.62
N HIS A 146 15.12 -14.59 -4.91
CA HIS A 146 15.04 -15.42 -6.12
C HIS A 146 14.17 -14.67 -7.11
N SER A 147 14.69 -14.35 -8.30
CA SER A 147 14.02 -13.46 -9.24
C SER A 147 13.57 -14.17 -10.50
N ASN A 148 12.49 -13.66 -11.10
CA ASN A 148 12.01 -14.03 -12.43
C ASN A 148 11.64 -15.52 -12.56
N ILE A 149 11.02 -16.08 -11.53
CA ILE A 149 10.46 -17.43 -11.55
C ILE A 149 9.14 -17.35 -12.33
N SER A 150 8.95 -18.20 -13.33
CA SER A 150 7.70 -18.25 -14.08
C SER A 150 6.64 -19.00 -13.29
N TYR A 151 5.44 -18.42 -13.18
CA TYR A 151 4.29 -19.07 -12.55
C TYR A 151 3.17 -19.42 -13.55
N ALA A 152 3.22 -18.86 -14.77
CA ALA A 152 2.28 -19.14 -15.86
C ALA A 152 2.85 -18.67 -17.21
N SER A 153 2.06 -18.78 -18.28
CA SER A 153 2.51 -18.72 -19.67
C SER A 153 2.56 -17.32 -20.33
N ALA A 154 2.14 -16.24 -19.66
CA ALA A 154 2.16 -14.88 -20.23
C ALA A 154 3.54 -14.19 -20.20
N GLY A 155 4.62 -14.98 -20.32
CA GLY A 155 6.01 -14.50 -20.35
C GLY A 155 6.35 -13.62 -19.15
N LYS A 156 6.92 -12.43 -19.41
CA LYS A 156 7.35 -11.48 -18.36
C LYS A 156 6.23 -11.05 -17.40
N ARG A 157 4.97 -11.15 -17.83
CA ARG A 157 3.81 -10.78 -17.00
C ARG A 157 3.39 -11.88 -16.04
N ASN A 158 3.84 -13.13 -16.24
CA ASN A 158 3.68 -14.19 -15.26
C ASN A 158 5.01 -14.62 -14.64
N LEU A 159 5.78 -13.61 -14.22
CA LEU A 159 6.98 -13.81 -13.41
C LEU A 159 6.74 -13.37 -11.97
N LEU A 160 7.38 -14.06 -11.03
CA LEU A 160 7.40 -13.72 -9.61
C LEU A 160 8.83 -13.67 -9.06
N ASP A 161 8.97 -12.96 -7.95
CA ASP A 161 10.18 -12.89 -7.13
C ASP A 161 9.86 -13.39 -5.72
N ILE A 162 10.76 -14.17 -5.13
CA ILE A 162 10.65 -14.68 -3.77
C ILE A 162 11.70 -14.01 -2.89
N TYR A 163 11.26 -13.35 -1.82
CA TYR A 163 12.07 -12.78 -0.76
C TYR A 163 12.18 -13.82 0.36
N HIS A 164 13.31 -14.53 0.36
CA HIS A 164 13.56 -15.70 1.18
C HIS A 164 14.36 -15.32 2.44
N PRO A 165 13.80 -15.51 3.65
CA PRO A 165 14.55 -15.42 4.91
C PRO A 165 15.76 -16.35 4.94
N HIS A 166 16.84 -15.95 5.62
CA HIS A 166 18.02 -16.80 5.76
C HIS A 166 17.83 -17.95 6.76
N SER A 167 17.11 -17.70 7.86
CA SER A 167 16.93 -18.66 8.95
C SER A 167 15.77 -19.60 8.66
N ARG A 168 16.00 -20.91 8.71
CA ARG A 168 14.94 -21.93 8.60
C ARG A 168 13.90 -21.76 9.70
N ARG A 169 12.65 -22.11 9.39
CA ARG A 169 11.51 -22.12 10.32
C ARG A 169 10.88 -23.51 10.33
N GLU A 170 10.68 -24.08 11.51
CA GLU A 170 9.92 -25.32 11.66
C GLU A 170 8.47 -25.12 11.20
N GLY A 171 7.91 -26.12 10.49
CA GLY A 171 6.57 -26.01 9.87
C GLY A 171 6.50 -25.16 8.60
N GLY A 172 7.64 -24.66 8.10
CA GLY A 172 7.70 -23.81 6.91
C GLY A 172 7.36 -22.35 7.19
N PHE A 173 7.75 -21.47 6.27
CA PHE A 173 7.45 -20.05 6.37
C PHE A 173 6.01 -19.76 5.92
N PRO A 174 5.18 -19.05 6.72
CA PRO A 174 3.93 -18.52 6.20
C PRO A 174 4.23 -17.58 5.02
N VAL A 175 3.35 -17.60 4.02
CA VAL A 175 3.58 -16.93 2.74
C VAL A 175 2.84 -15.60 2.69
N LEU A 176 3.52 -14.54 2.25
CA LEU A 176 2.91 -13.25 1.95
C LEU A 176 2.99 -12.96 0.45
N LEU A 177 1.85 -13.05 -0.25
CA LEU A 177 1.72 -12.70 -1.66
C LEU A 177 1.46 -11.20 -1.81
N GLN A 178 2.32 -10.51 -2.56
CA GLN A 178 2.20 -9.09 -2.89
C GLN A 178 1.83 -8.89 -4.36
N VAL A 179 0.75 -8.13 -4.58
CA VAL A 179 0.26 -7.71 -5.89
C VAL A 179 0.52 -6.20 -6.04
N HIS A 180 1.27 -5.82 -7.07
CA HIS A 180 1.59 -4.40 -7.29
C HIS A 180 0.37 -3.62 -7.79
N GLY A 181 0.33 -2.31 -7.52
CA GLY A 181 -0.62 -1.37 -8.09
C GLY A 181 -0.18 -0.85 -9.46
N GLY A 182 -0.75 0.28 -9.88
CA GLY A 182 -0.47 0.89 -11.20
C GLY A 182 -1.67 0.92 -12.13
N ALA A 183 -2.85 1.17 -11.57
CA ALA A 183 -4.11 1.32 -12.32
C ALA A 183 -4.35 0.20 -13.35
N TRP A 184 -3.96 -1.04 -13.03
CA TRP A 184 -4.04 -2.24 -13.90
C TRP A 184 -3.30 -2.14 -15.25
N MET A 185 -2.60 -1.03 -15.52
CA MET A 185 -2.02 -0.70 -16.82
C MET A 185 -0.49 -0.58 -16.79
N ILE A 186 0.07 -0.30 -15.62
CA ILE A 186 1.51 -0.16 -15.40
C ILE A 186 1.92 -0.90 -14.13
N GLY A 187 3.22 -1.01 -13.91
CA GLY A 187 3.79 -1.61 -12.70
C GLY A 187 4.62 -2.85 -12.98
N GLU A 188 5.47 -3.19 -12.00
CA GLU A 188 6.27 -4.40 -11.94
C GLU A 188 6.43 -4.84 -10.48
N LYS A 189 6.68 -6.13 -10.26
CA LYS A 189 6.89 -6.77 -8.96
C LYS A 189 8.03 -6.18 -8.11
N GLU A 190 8.95 -5.43 -8.71
CA GLU A 190 10.07 -4.78 -8.02
C GLU A 190 9.77 -3.34 -7.58
N GLN A 191 8.57 -2.80 -7.81
CA GLN A 191 8.32 -1.36 -7.64
C GLN A 191 7.58 -0.99 -6.36
N GLN A 192 6.77 -1.88 -5.80
CA GLN A 192 5.90 -1.55 -4.66
C GLN A 192 6.09 -2.50 -3.47
N ALA A 193 5.69 -2.00 -2.29
CA ALA A 193 5.76 -2.68 -0.99
C ALA A 193 7.15 -3.21 -0.59
N LEU A 194 8.24 -2.77 -1.23
CA LEU A 194 9.59 -3.23 -0.88
C LEU A 194 9.92 -3.08 0.61
N PRO A 195 9.57 -1.97 1.31
CA PRO A 195 9.72 -1.89 2.75
C PRO A 195 9.04 -3.04 3.50
N LEU A 196 7.79 -3.36 3.17
CA LEU A 196 7.01 -4.44 3.77
C LEU A 196 7.61 -5.82 3.46
N MET A 197 7.97 -6.07 2.19
CA MET A 197 8.49 -7.37 1.74
C MET A 197 9.79 -7.73 2.48
N TYR A 198 10.74 -6.78 2.57
CA TYR A 198 11.97 -7.03 3.34
C TYR A 198 11.69 -7.12 4.84
N HIS A 199 10.78 -6.30 5.38
CA HIS A 199 10.43 -6.30 6.79
C HIS A 199 9.84 -7.64 7.26
N MET A 200 8.94 -8.21 6.48
CA MET A 200 8.30 -9.50 6.74
C MET A 200 9.27 -10.65 6.49
N ALA A 201 10.05 -10.60 5.41
CA ALA A 201 11.08 -11.61 5.15
C ALA A 201 12.08 -11.71 6.29
N GLN A 202 12.56 -10.58 6.85
CA GLN A 202 13.44 -10.59 8.02
C GLN A 202 12.80 -11.20 9.28
N ARG A 203 11.47 -11.28 9.34
CA ARG A 203 10.70 -11.86 10.45
C ARG A 203 10.29 -13.31 10.20
N GLY A 204 10.83 -13.95 9.17
CA GLY A 204 10.56 -15.37 8.90
C GLY A 204 9.22 -15.60 8.21
N TRP A 205 8.84 -14.70 7.31
CA TRP A 205 7.83 -14.92 6.28
C TRP A 205 8.49 -15.14 4.94
N LEU A 206 7.89 -15.94 4.06
CA LEU A 206 8.34 -16.06 2.69
C LEU A 206 7.47 -15.14 1.84
N CYS A 207 8.04 -14.06 1.32
CA CYS A 207 7.25 -13.05 0.61
C CYS A 207 7.40 -13.24 -0.91
N VAL A 208 6.28 -13.26 -1.64
CA VAL A 208 6.21 -13.51 -3.08
C VAL A 208 5.65 -12.26 -3.76
N ALA A 209 6.41 -11.60 -4.62
CA ALA A 209 5.93 -10.47 -5.43
C ALA A 209 5.67 -10.93 -6.86
N ILE A 210 4.50 -10.63 -7.41
CA ILE A 210 4.11 -11.10 -8.75
C ILE A 210 3.93 -9.96 -9.73
N ASN A 211 4.28 -10.21 -10.98
CA ASN A 211 3.70 -9.49 -12.10
C ASN A 211 2.33 -10.09 -12.44
N TYR A 212 1.51 -9.34 -13.17
CA TYR A 212 0.30 -9.83 -13.83
C TYR A 212 0.14 -9.14 -15.19
N ARG A 213 -0.69 -9.67 -16.10
CA ARG A 213 -0.99 -9.05 -17.39
C ARG A 213 -1.62 -7.67 -17.20
N LEU A 214 -1.23 -6.71 -18.04
CA LEU A 214 -1.64 -5.31 -17.91
C LEU A 214 -2.54 -4.86 -19.07
N SER A 215 -3.48 -3.98 -18.74
CA SER A 215 -4.32 -3.27 -19.69
C SER A 215 -3.54 -2.17 -20.43
N PRO A 216 -3.96 -1.78 -21.64
CA PRO A 216 -5.10 -2.29 -22.42
C PRO A 216 -4.78 -3.57 -23.21
N LYS A 217 -3.58 -4.15 -23.07
CA LYS A 217 -3.22 -5.38 -23.80
C LYS A 217 -3.98 -6.61 -23.28
N ALA A 218 -4.39 -6.58 -22.02
CA ALA A 218 -5.25 -7.59 -21.42
C ALA A 218 -6.37 -6.87 -20.64
N ALA A 219 -7.62 -7.19 -20.99
CA ALA A 219 -8.79 -6.70 -20.27
C ALA A 219 -9.05 -7.54 -19.00
N PHE A 220 -9.76 -6.98 -18.04
CA PHE A 220 -10.32 -7.77 -16.94
C PHE A 220 -11.24 -8.87 -17.52
N PRO A 221 -11.20 -10.13 -17.03
CA PRO A 221 -10.60 -10.61 -15.77
C PRO A 221 -9.17 -11.16 -15.87
N ALA A 222 -8.39 -10.84 -16.91
CA ALA A 222 -7.03 -11.38 -17.06
C ALA A 222 -6.13 -11.12 -15.84
N HIS A 223 -6.27 -9.95 -15.20
CA HIS A 223 -5.50 -9.57 -14.03
C HIS A 223 -5.79 -10.46 -12.81
N ILE A 224 -7.06 -10.71 -12.51
CA ILE A 224 -7.45 -11.54 -11.35
C ILE A 224 -7.17 -13.02 -11.61
N ILE A 225 -7.29 -13.47 -12.86
CA ILE A 225 -6.88 -14.83 -13.26
C ILE A 225 -5.38 -15.02 -12.98
N ASP A 226 -4.54 -14.05 -13.31
CA ASP A 226 -3.09 -14.13 -13.08
C ASP A 226 -2.74 -14.15 -11.59
N VAL A 227 -3.44 -13.37 -10.76
CA VAL A 227 -3.30 -13.43 -9.29
C VAL A 227 -3.67 -14.82 -8.76
N LYS A 228 -4.77 -15.40 -9.25
CA LYS A 228 -5.19 -16.76 -8.87
C LYS A 228 -4.23 -17.84 -9.37
N LYS A 229 -3.66 -17.71 -10.58
CA LYS A 229 -2.58 -18.59 -11.07
C LYS A 229 -1.34 -18.50 -10.19
N ALA A 230 -1.00 -17.32 -9.67
CA ALA A 230 0.09 -17.19 -8.70
C ALA A 230 -0.22 -17.87 -7.36
N ILE A 231 -1.46 -17.77 -6.85
CA ILE A 231 -1.87 -18.51 -5.64
C ILE A 231 -1.75 -20.02 -5.88
N ALA A 232 -2.24 -20.52 -7.01
CA ALA A 232 -2.11 -21.93 -7.40
C ALA A 232 -0.64 -22.37 -7.45
N TRP A 233 0.21 -21.57 -8.10
CA TRP A 233 1.65 -21.84 -8.14
C TRP A 233 2.27 -21.90 -6.74
N ILE A 234 1.87 -21.01 -5.81
CA ILE A 234 2.34 -21.05 -4.42
C ILE A 234 1.89 -22.35 -3.75
N ARG A 235 0.63 -22.76 -3.88
CA ARG A 235 0.14 -24.03 -3.30
C ARG A 235 0.98 -25.23 -3.75
N GLU A 236 1.37 -25.27 -5.02
CA GLU A 236 2.05 -26.41 -5.62
C GLU A 236 3.57 -26.41 -5.43
N ASN A 237 4.20 -25.23 -5.40
CA ASN A 237 5.66 -25.12 -5.57
C ASN A 237 6.38 -24.45 -4.39
N ILE A 238 5.69 -23.72 -3.52
CA ILE A 238 6.38 -22.87 -2.53
C ILE A 238 7.12 -23.67 -1.46
N ALA A 239 6.74 -24.93 -1.25
CA ALA A 239 7.40 -25.84 -0.33
C ALA A 239 8.88 -26.06 -0.69
N GLU A 240 9.24 -26.02 -1.98
CA GLU A 240 10.64 -26.11 -2.44
C GLU A 240 11.50 -24.94 -1.95
N TYR A 241 10.86 -23.80 -1.66
CA TYR A 241 11.48 -22.60 -1.11
C TYR A 241 11.33 -22.51 0.41
N GLY A 242 10.84 -23.58 1.06
CA GLY A 242 10.59 -23.65 2.50
C GLY A 242 9.31 -22.95 2.96
N GLY A 243 8.44 -22.51 2.04
CA GLY A 243 7.16 -21.92 2.37
C GLY A 243 6.15 -22.99 2.82
N ASN A 244 5.24 -22.60 3.71
CA ASN A 244 4.06 -23.38 4.05
C ASN A 244 2.98 -23.13 3.00
N PRO A 245 2.66 -24.10 2.14
CA PRO A 245 1.67 -23.93 1.08
C PRO A 245 0.25 -23.84 1.62
N ASP A 246 -0.02 -24.01 2.91
CA ASP A 246 -1.38 -23.98 3.48
C ASP A 246 -1.74 -22.61 4.07
N PHE A 247 -0.75 -21.77 4.38
CA PHE A 247 -0.98 -20.40 4.87
C PHE A 247 -0.45 -19.35 3.89
N ILE A 248 -1.37 -18.73 3.15
CA ILE A 248 -1.10 -17.60 2.26
C ILE A 248 -1.88 -16.38 2.75
N ALA A 249 -1.18 -15.32 3.08
CA ALA A 249 -1.74 -13.98 3.19
C ALA A 249 -1.51 -13.21 1.88
N ILE A 250 -2.43 -12.32 1.50
CA ILE A 250 -2.32 -11.48 0.31
C ILE A 250 -2.33 -9.99 0.65
N THR A 251 -1.53 -9.19 -0.04
CA THR A 251 -1.46 -7.73 0.10
C THR A 251 -1.26 -7.06 -1.24
N GLY A 252 -1.62 -5.78 -1.32
CA GLY A 252 -1.39 -4.96 -2.51
C GLY A 252 -1.89 -3.54 -2.33
N GLY A 253 -1.30 -2.61 -3.09
CA GLY A 253 -1.67 -1.18 -3.09
C GLY A 253 -2.47 -0.80 -4.32
N SER A 254 -3.46 0.10 -4.18
CA SER A 254 -4.23 0.65 -5.32
C SER A 254 -4.92 -0.46 -6.13
N ALA A 255 -4.64 -0.57 -7.44
CA ALA A 255 -5.07 -1.69 -8.28
C ALA A 255 -4.67 -3.08 -7.70
N GLY A 256 -3.53 -3.19 -7.04
CA GLY A 256 -3.13 -4.41 -6.34
C GLY A 256 -3.93 -4.64 -5.07
N GLY A 257 -4.36 -3.58 -4.38
CA GLY A 257 -5.28 -3.65 -3.24
C GLY A 257 -6.68 -4.10 -3.65
N HIS A 258 -7.15 -3.61 -4.80
CA HIS A 258 -8.36 -4.10 -5.47
C HIS A 258 -8.25 -5.61 -5.74
N LEU A 259 -7.19 -6.05 -6.43
CA LEU A 259 -7.00 -7.46 -6.78
C LEU A 259 -6.81 -8.36 -5.55
N SER A 260 -6.15 -7.85 -4.50
CA SER A 260 -5.96 -8.58 -3.24
C SER A 260 -7.28 -8.81 -2.50
N ALA A 261 -8.10 -7.75 -2.38
CA ALA A 261 -9.43 -7.86 -1.80
C ALA A 261 -10.34 -8.77 -2.64
N LEU A 262 -10.30 -8.63 -3.97
CA LEU A 262 -11.10 -9.44 -4.88
C LEU A 262 -10.74 -10.92 -4.79
N ALA A 263 -9.44 -11.27 -4.81
CA ALA A 263 -8.98 -12.65 -4.67
C ALA A 263 -9.41 -13.25 -3.32
N ALA A 264 -9.29 -12.48 -2.23
CA ALA A 264 -9.67 -12.93 -0.90
C ALA A 264 -11.18 -13.21 -0.75
N LEU A 265 -12.02 -12.44 -1.45
CA LEU A 265 -13.48 -12.56 -1.37
C LEU A 265 -14.10 -13.49 -2.43
N THR A 266 -13.29 -14.00 -3.35
CA THR A 266 -13.76 -14.91 -4.43
C THR A 266 -12.96 -16.21 -4.51
N PRO A 267 -12.72 -16.91 -3.38
CA PRO A 267 -11.97 -18.15 -3.41
C PRO A 267 -12.66 -19.16 -4.35
N ASN A 268 -11.89 -19.89 -5.16
CA ASN A 268 -12.38 -21.00 -5.99
C ASN A 268 -13.45 -20.63 -7.02
N ARG A 269 -13.55 -19.35 -7.41
CA ARG A 269 -14.45 -18.93 -8.50
C ARG A 269 -13.96 -19.50 -9.84
N ALA A 270 -14.66 -20.52 -10.33
CA ALA A 270 -14.32 -21.29 -11.53
C ALA A 270 -14.09 -20.41 -12.78
N GLU A 271 -14.93 -19.39 -12.99
CA GLU A 271 -14.82 -18.45 -14.13
C GLU A 271 -13.45 -17.74 -14.21
N TRP A 272 -12.73 -17.64 -13.08
CA TRP A 272 -11.41 -17.01 -12.99
C TRP A 272 -10.30 -18.01 -12.72
N GLN A 273 -10.57 -19.31 -12.89
CA GLN A 273 -9.59 -20.39 -12.77
C GLN A 273 -9.52 -21.29 -14.00
N PRO A 274 -9.51 -20.73 -15.23
CA PRO A 274 -9.46 -21.56 -16.42
C PRO A 274 -8.18 -22.40 -16.41
N GLU A 275 -8.34 -23.72 -16.57
CA GLU A 275 -7.26 -24.73 -16.62
C GLU A 275 -6.67 -25.13 -15.25
N PHE A 276 -7.17 -24.57 -14.14
CA PHE A 276 -6.72 -24.90 -12.77
C PHE A 276 -7.89 -24.81 -11.77
N GLU A 277 -9.07 -25.24 -12.21
CA GLU A 277 -10.33 -25.17 -11.46
C GLU A 277 -10.27 -25.96 -10.15
N ASP A 278 -9.48 -27.05 -10.11
CA ASP A 278 -9.37 -27.95 -8.96
C ASP A 278 -8.43 -27.44 -7.86
N VAL A 279 -7.67 -26.36 -8.11
CA VAL A 279 -6.70 -25.84 -7.13
C VAL A 279 -7.37 -24.87 -6.16
N ASP A 280 -7.15 -25.06 -4.85
CA ASP A 280 -7.69 -24.17 -3.81
C ASP A 280 -6.96 -22.81 -3.82
N THR A 281 -7.66 -21.77 -4.26
CA THR A 281 -7.19 -20.38 -4.29
C THR A 281 -7.66 -19.55 -3.11
N ARG A 282 -8.23 -20.16 -2.07
CA ARG A 282 -8.49 -19.47 -0.79
C ARG A 282 -7.22 -18.85 -0.24
N VAL A 283 -7.31 -17.73 0.45
CA VAL A 283 -6.20 -17.12 1.22
C VAL A 283 -6.64 -16.99 2.67
N GLN A 284 -5.68 -17.07 3.60
CA GLN A 284 -5.93 -17.14 5.03
C GLN A 284 -6.00 -15.74 5.68
N ALA A 285 -5.49 -14.69 5.02
CA ALA A 285 -5.62 -13.31 5.45
C ALA A 285 -5.42 -12.34 4.27
N ALA A 286 -5.95 -11.12 4.37
CA ALA A 286 -5.76 -10.09 3.35
C ALA A 286 -5.45 -8.70 3.93
N VAL A 287 -4.54 -7.96 3.30
CA VAL A 287 -4.14 -6.60 3.70
C VAL A 287 -4.20 -5.66 2.48
N PRO A 288 -5.40 -5.25 2.03
CA PRO A 288 -5.52 -4.31 0.93
C PRO A 288 -5.19 -2.88 1.39
N PHE A 289 -4.33 -2.22 0.62
CA PHE A 289 -3.96 -0.82 0.80
C PHE A 289 -4.65 0.04 -0.24
N TYR A 290 -5.49 0.98 0.22
CA TYR A 290 -6.15 2.02 -0.58
C TYR A 290 -6.66 1.55 -1.95
N GLY A 291 -7.27 0.36 -1.96
CA GLY A 291 -7.78 -0.25 -3.18
C GLY A 291 -9.05 0.41 -3.68
N VAL A 292 -9.37 0.17 -4.95
CA VAL A 292 -10.72 0.44 -5.48
C VAL A 292 -11.60 -0.73 -5.07
N TYR A 293 -12.68 -0.47 -4.32
CA TYR A 293 -13.50 -1.53 -3.75
C TYR A 293 -14.87 -1.66 -4.43
N ASP A 294 -15.33 -0.63 -5.14
CA ASP A 294 -16.57 -0.73 -5.91
C ASP A 294 -16.52 0.06 -7.22
N PHE A 295 -16.26 -0.59 -8.35
CA PHE A 295 -16.26 0.07 -9.65
C PHE A 295 -17.58 0.76 -10.01
N LEU A 296 -18.72 0.29 -9.48
CA LEU A 296 -20.05 0.86 -9.75
C LEU A 296 -20.33 2.16 -9.01
N ASP A 297 -19.46 2.55 -8.06
CA ASP A 297 -19.66 3.73 -7.21
C ASP A 297 -21.07 3.79 -6.58
N ARG A 298 -21.55 2.68 -6.03
CA ARG A 298 -22.93 2.57 -5.50
C ARG A 298 -23.23 3.52 -4.34
N ASN A 299 -22.19 3.99 -3.67
CA ASN A 299 -22.26 4.95 -2.58
C ASN A 299 -22.13 6.41 -3.05
N LEU A 300 -22.04 6.67 -4.36
CA LEU A 300 -21.92 7.99 -4.96
C LEU A 300 -20.75 8.79 -4.36
N ILE A 301 -19.61 8.11 -4.20
CA ILE A 301 -18.41 8.66 -3.58
C ILE A 301 -17.66 9.53 -4.59
N ARG A 302 -17.64 9.15 -5.87
CA ARG A 302 -16.81 9.80 -6.89
C ARG A 302 -17.56 10.95 -7.56
N PRO A 303 -16.86 12.02 -8.00
CA PRO A 303 -17.47 13.09 -8.78
C PRO A 303 -17.67 12.68 -10.25
N GLU A 304 -18.49 13.43 -10.99
CA GLU A 304 -18.85 13.17 -12.42
C GLU A 304 -17.65 12.99 -13.39
N MET A 305 -16.45 13.48 -13.04
CA MET A 305 -15.20 13.22 -13.78
C MET A 305 -14.37 12.11 -13.13
N SER A 306 -14.99 10.94 -12.96
CA SER A 306 -14.40 9.77 -12.31
C SER A 306 -13.41 9.02 -13.23
N MET A 307 -12.67 8.05 -12.68
CA MET A 307 -11.85 7.13 -13.48
C MET A 307 -12.66 6.19 -14.38
N GLU A 308 -13.98 6.22 -14.32
CA GLU A 308 -14.88 5.30 -15.01
C GLU A 308 -14.63 5.22 -16.51
N GLY A 309 -14.49 6.36 -17.20
CA GLY A 309 -14.23 6.37 -18.64
C GLY A 309 -12.90 5.69 -19.01
N MET A 310 -11.85 5.89 -18.20
CA MET A 310 -10.56 5.22 -18.39
C MET A 310 -10.66 3.73 -18.06
N VAL A 311 -11.36 3.35 -17.00
CA VAL A 311 -11.58 1.95 -16.61
C VAL A 311 -12.39 1.23 -17.69
N ALA A 312 -13.44 1.84 -18.23
CA ALA A 312 -14.23 1.33 -19.34
C ALA A 312 -13.40 1.12 -20.60
N ASP A 313 -12.69 2.14 -21.06
CA ASP A 313 -11.91 2.11 -22.31
C ASP A 313 -10.70 1.17 -22.22
N ARG A 314 -9.97 1.19 -21.09
CA ARG A 314 -8.67 0.52 -21.00
C ARG A 314 -8.71 -0.81 -20.27
N VAL A 315 -9.44 -0.89 -19.16
CA VAL A 315 -9.38 -2.01 -18.20
C VAL A 315 -10.47 -3.04 -18.47
N MET A 316 -11.72 -2.62 -18.50
CA MET A 316 -12.88 -3.49 -18.77
C MET A 316 -13.08 -3.72 -20.27
N GLN A 317 -12.73 -2.73 -21.10
CA GLN A 317 -12.97 -2.70 -22.56
C GLN A 317 -14.44 -2.85 -22.94
N CYS A 318 -15.32 -2.37 -22.06
CA CYS A 318 -16.76 -2.20 -22.27
C CYS A 318 -17.29 -1.19 -21.24
N THR A 319 -18.38 -0.52 -21.57
CA THR A 319 -19.05 0.39 -20.62
C THR A 319 -19.83 -0.37 -19.55
N LEU A 320 -20.26 0.33 -18.50
CA LEU A 320 -21.11 -0.23 -17.46
C LEU A 320 -22.48 -0.65 -18.01
N GLU A 321 -23.02 0.09 -18.98
CA GLU A 321 -24.29 -0.24 -19.66
C GLU A 321 -24.16 -1.48 -20.53
N GLU A 322 -23.03 -1.64 -21.23
CA GLU A 322 -22.78 -2.77 -22.12
C GLU A 322 -22.62 -4.08 -21.34
N ASN A 323 -21.96 -4.05 -20.18
CA ASN A 323 -21.74 -5.26 -19.39
C ASN A 323 -21.70 -5.01 -17.87
N ARG A 324 -22.86 -4.67 -17.31
CA ARG A 324 -23.02 -4.48 -15.86
C ARG A 324 -22.50 -5.66 -15.05
N ALA A 325 -22.77 -6.90 -15.48
CA ALA A 325 -22.36 -8.10 -14.76
C ALA A 325 -20.83 -8.21 -14.59
N LEU A 326 -20.04 -7.81 -15.60
CA LEU A 326 -18.58 -7.79 -15.50
C LEU A 326 -18.09 -6.75 -14.48
N TRP A 327 -18.67 -5.54 -14.51
CA TRP A 327 -18.35 -4.48 -13.56
C TRP A 327 -18.69 -4.87 -12.13
N GLU A 328 -19.86 -5.50 -11.93
CA GLU A 328 -20.28 -6.02 -10.62
C GLU A 328 -19.36 -7.13 -10.15
N ALA A 329 -19.03 -8.07 -11.05
CA ALA A 329 -18.08 -9.12 -10.77
C ALA A 329 -16.69 -8.57 -10.42
N ALA A 330 -16.27 -7.46 -11.02
CA ALA A 330 -14.97 -6.85 -10.74
C ALA A 330 -14.92 -6.06 -9.42
N SER A 331 -16.06 -5.67 -8.82
CA SER A 331 -16.11 -4.92 -7.55
C SER A 331 -15.93 -5.83 -6.32
N PRO A 332 -14.87 -5.70 -5.50
CA PRO A 332 -14.77 -6.42 -4.22
C PRO A 332 -16.00 -6.29 -3.32
N LEU A 333 -16.63 -5.11 -3.29
CA LEU A 333 -17.83 -4.84 -2.49
C LEU A 333 -19.00 -5.78 -2.83
N GLN A 334 -19.09 -6.26 -4.08
CA GLN A 334 -20.12 -7.21 -4.52
C GLN A 334 -19.98 -8.59 -3.87
N HIS A 335 -18.77 -8.95 -3.42
CA HIS A 335 -18.43 -10.28 -2.92
C HIS A 335 -18.27 -10.33 -1.40
N VAL A 336 -18.58 -9.24 -0.71
CA VAL A 336 -18.59 -9.18 0.75
C VAL A 336 -19.58 -10.22 1.29
N SER A 337 -19.07 -11.09 2.15
CA SER A 337 -19.84 -12.18 2.74
C SER A 337 -19.30 -12.56 4.12
N ASP A 338 -20.02 -13.43 4.82
CA ASP A 338 -19.63 -13.93 6.13
C ASP A 338 -18.42 -14.88 6.10
N GLN A 339 -18.00 -15.30 4.90
CA GLN A 339 -16.85 -16.15 4.63
C GLN A 339 -15.55 -15.37 4.34
N ALA A 340 -15.58 -14.03 4.43
CA ALA A 340 -14.38 -13.22 4.26
C ALA A 340 -13.29 -13.66 5.27
N PRO A 341 -12.03 -13.85 4.84
CA PRO A 341 -10.94 -14.13 5.78
C PRO A 341 -10.68 -12.90 6.65
N PRO A 342 -9.86 -13.00 7.72
CA PRO A 342 -9.41 -11.82 8.44
C PRO A 342 -8.80 -10.80 7.47
N MET A 343 -9.25 -9.54 7.55
CA MET A 343 -8.76 -8.45 6.70
C MET A 343 -8.21 -7.29 7.52
N PHE A 344 -7.13 -6.66 7.03
CA PHE A 344 -6.66 -5.38 7.54
C PHE A 344 -6.59 -4.36 6.41
N VAL A 345 -7.58 -3.46 6.36
CA VAL A 345 -7.70 -2.43 5.34
C VAL A 345 -6.98 -1.15 5.81
N LEU A 346 -6.13 -0.58 4.98
CA LEU A 346 -5.42 0.67 5.29
C LEU A 346 -5.64 1.72 4.21
N HIS A 347 -5.90 2.98 4.61
CA HIS A 347 -6.16 4.06 3.66
C HIS A 347 -5.70 5.41 4.20
N GLY A 348 -5.13 6.24 3.34
CA GLY A 348 -4.76 7.62 3.70
C GLY A 348 -5.94 8.60 3.61
N SER A 349 -6.11 9.46 4.61
CA SER A 349 -7.25 10.37 4.64
C SER A 349 -7.18 11.47 3.56
N HIS A 350 -5.99 11.73 2.99
CA HIS A 350 -5.76 12.74 1.95
C HIS A 350 -5.61 12.16 0.56
N ASP A 351 -5.79 10.85 0.39
CA ASP A 351 -5.67 10.17 -0.90
C ASP A 351 -6.47 10.87 -1.99
N SER A 352 -5.74 11.45 -2.95
CA SER A 352 -6.30 12.21 -4.06
C SER A 352 -6.67 11.36 -5.28
N LEU A 353 -6.33 10.07 -5.27
CA LEU A 353 -6.56 9.15 -6.40
C LEU A 353 -7.73 8.20 -6.12
N VAL A 354 -7.78 7.63 -4.92
CA VAL A 354 -8.89 6.80 -4.45
C VAL A 354 -9.36 7.35 -3.12
N TRP A 355 -10.57 7.90 -3.09
CA TRP A 355 -11.06 8.59 -1.90
C TRP A 355 -11.26 7.62 -0.75
N VAL A 356 -10.86 8.04 0.46
CA VAL A 356 -10.90 7.24 1.68
C VAL A 356 -12.29 6.72 2.02
N GLU A 357 -13.33 7.42 1.57
CA GLU A 357 -14.71 6.99 1.70
C GLU A 357 -15.00 5.64 1.03
N GLU A 358 -14.27 5.24 -0.01
CA GLU A 358 -14.40 3.88 -0.60
C GLU A 358 -13.98 2.81 0.41
N ALA A 359 -12.86 3.02 1.10
CA ALA A 359 -12.42 2.13 2.17
C ALA A 359 -13.44 2.07 3.31
N ARG A 360 -13.98 3.21 3.74
CA ARG A 360 -14.99 3.27 4.81
C ARG A 360 -16.24 2.48 4.44
N ALA A 361 -16.75 2.61 3.21
CA ALA A 361 -17.91 1.88 2.73
C ALA A 361 -17.64 0.36 2.69
N PHE A 362 -16.50 -0.04 2.14
CA PHE A 362 -16.09 -1.44 2.06
C PHE A 362 -15.90 -2.09 3.44
N VAL A 363 -15.19 -1.42 4.35
CA VAL A 363 -14.98 -1.91 5.72
C VAL A 363 -16.30 -2.01 6.48
N SER A 364 -17.20 -1.02 6.33
CA SER A 364 -18.51 -1.07 6.97
C SER A 364 -19.34 -2.25 6.49
N ALA A 365 -19.32 -2.53 5.19
CA ALA A 365 -20.00 -3.70 4.63
C ALA A 365 -19.40 -5.02 5.16
N LEU A 366 -18.08 -5.14 5.19
CA LEU A 366 -17.39 -6.31 5.74
C LEU A 366 -17.71 -6.52 7.23
N GLN A 367 -17.57 -5.48 8.05
CA GLN A 367 -17.83 -5.56 9.50
C GLN A 367 -19.28 -5.91 9.83
N ALA A 368 -20.23 -5.64 8.93
CA ALA A 368 -21.63 -5.99 9.12
C ALA A 368 -21.92 -7.49 8.97
N VAL A 369 -21.08 -8.25 8.25
CA VAL A 369 -21.38 -9.65 7.88
C VAL A 369 -20.25 -10.64 8.16
N ALA A 370 -18.99 -10.20 8.14
CA ALA A 370 -17.83 -11.09 8.29
C ALA A 370 -17.80 -11.75 9.68
N ARG A 371 -17.54 -13.06 9.70
CA ARG A 371 -17.31 -13.80 10.96
C ARG A 371 -15.92 -13.57 11.51
N GLU A 372 -14.96 -13.34 10.63
CA GLU A 372 -13.56 -13.11 10.96
C GLU A 372 -13.27 -11.61 11.18
N PRO A 373 -12.24 -11.26 11.97
CA PRO A 373 -11.95 -9.86 12.27
C PRO A 373 -11.58 -9.00 11.06
N VAL A 374 -12.16 -7.80 11.01
CA VAL A 374 -11.90 -6.78 9.99
C VAL A 374 -11.29 -5.56 10.67
N ALA A 375 -9.96 -5.46 10.61
CA ALA A 375 -9.21 -4.30 11.06
C ALA A 375 -9.23 -3.18 10.01
N TYR A 376 -9.29 -1.94 10.47
CA TYR A 376 -9.24 -0.76 9.61
C TYR A 376 -8.37 0.32 10.26
N ALA A 377 -7.46 0.89 9.48
CA ALA A 377 -6.68 2.05 9.86
C ALA A 377 -6.75 3.13 8.78
N GLU A 378 -7.36 4.25 9.17
CA GLU A 378 -7.32 5.48 8.40
C GLU A 378 -6.16 6.34 8.90
N LEU A 379 -5.26 6.76 8.01
CA LEU A 379 -4.06 7.51 8.37
C LEU A 379 -4.20 9.00 8.05
N PRO A 380 -4.30 9.88 9.06
CA PRO A 380 -4.47 11.31 8.83
C PRO A 380 -3.33 11.92 8.00
N GLY A 381 -3.71 12.67 6.97
CA GLY A 381 -2.79 13.38 6.08
C GLY A 381 -2.03 12.51 5.09
N ALA A 382 -2.15 11.18 5.17
CA ALA A 382 -1.47 10.29 4.26
C ALA A 382 -2.09 10.38 2.85
N GLN A 383 -1.23 10.42 1.85
CA GLN A 383 -1.59 10.40 0.44
C GLN A 383 -1.71 8.95 -0.08
N HIS A 384 -2.14 8.80 -1.34
CA HIS A 384 -2.00 7.53 -2.05
C HIS A 384 -0.54 7.05 -1.99
N ALA A 385 -0.29 5.74 -1.95
CA ALA A 385 1.07 5.19 -2.03
C ALA A 385 2.02 5.63 -0.89
N PHE A 386 1.49 5.97 0.29
CA PHE A 386 2.27 6.46 1.43
C PHE A 386 3.35 5.49 1.95
N GLU A 387 3.28 4.21 1.59
CA GLU A 387 4.10 3.10 2.08
C GLU A 387 5.18 2.60 1.08
N LEU A 388 5.30 3.22 -0.10
CA LEU A 388 6.23 2.73 -1.13
C LEU A 388 7.71 2.87 -0.76
N PHE A 389 8.05 3.79 0.14
CA PHE A 389 9.42 4.01 0.58
C PHE A 389 9.51 4.31 2.07
N HIS A 390 10.69 4.19 2.67
CA HIS A 390 10.82 4.39 4.12
C HIS A 390 10.49 5.83 4.51
N SER A 391 9.44 5.97 5.31
CA SER A 391 9.01 7.17 6.02
C SER A 391 8.61 6.79 7.45
N VAL A 392 8.35 7.78 8.30
CA VAL A 392 7.78 7.57 9.64
C VAL A 392 6.51 6.71 9.57
N ARG A 393 5.60 7.12 8.67
CA ARG A 393 4.30 6.48 8.49
C ARG A 393 4.45 5.07 7.95
N THR A 394 5.34 4.86 6.97
CA THR A 394 5.63 3.54 6.41
C THR A 394 6.12 2.58 7.46
N ASP A 395 7.11 2.98 8.28
CA ASP A 395 7.71 2.08 9.26
C ASP A 395 6.70 1.68 10.35
N HIS A 396 5.84 2.60 10.81
CA HIS A 396 4.72 2.23 11.69
C HIS A 396 3.73 1.30 11.00
N THR A 397 3.43 1.55 9.73
CA THR A 397 2.46 0.76 8.97
C THR A 397 2.94 -0.67 8.78
N ILE A 398 4.18 -0.89 8.36
CA ILE A 398 4.71 -2.25 8.16
C ILE A 398 4.81 -3.03 9.49
N ASN A 399 5.09 -2.35 10.62
CA ASN A 399 5.01 -2.97 11.95
C ASN A 399 3.58 -3.45 12.24
N ALA A 400 2.58 -2.59 12.02
CA ALA A 400 1.18 -2.92 12.25
C ALA A 400 0.67 -4.06 11.34
N VAL A 401 1.06 -4.07 10.07
CA VAL A 401 0.77 -5.19 9.16
C VAL A 401 1.42 -6.48 9.67
N GLY A 402 2.68 -6.41 10.11
CA GLY A 402 3.36 -7.55 10.74
C GLY A 402 2.59 -8.08 11.95
N HIS A 403 2.11 -7.20 12.83
CA HIS A 403 1.33 -7.61 14.00
C HIS A 403 0.03 -8.33 13.62
N PHE A 404 -0.71 -7.79 12.64
CA PHE A 404 -1.92 -8.41 12.12
C PHE A 404 -1.65 -9.79 11.53
N LEU A 405 -0.60 -9.92 10.72
CA LEU A 405 -0.25 -11.17 10.05
C LEU A 405 0.28 -12.23 11.02
N GLU A 406 1.10 -11.86 12.02
CA GLU A 406 1.49 -12.77 13.11
C GLU A 406 0.27 -13.27 13.89
N TRP A 407 -0.67 -12.37 14.20
CA TRP A 407 -1.92 -12.73 14.87
C TRP A 407 -2.75 -13.69 14.02
N ALA A 408 -2.94 -13.40 12.74
CA ALA A 408 -3.75 -14.22 11.83
C ALA A 408 -3.13 -15.62 11.66
N HIS A 409 -1.82 -15.71 11.50
CA HIS A 409 -1.11 -16.99 11.44
C HIS A 409 -1.25 -17.77 12.76
N ALA A 410 -1.10 -17.10 13.91
CA ALA A 410 -1.30 -17.73 15.21
C ALA A 410 -2.74 -18.24 15.43
N GLN A 411 -3.76 -17.56 14.89
CA GLN A 411 -5.14 -18.05 14.94
C GLN A 411 -5.30 -19.29 14.08
N TRP A 412 -4.80 -19.24 12.85
CA TRP A 412 -4.90 -20.35 11.91
C TRP A 412 -4.23 -21.62 12.44
N GLN A 413 -3.05 -21.52 13.07
CA GLN A 413 -2.37 -22.68 13.66
C GLN A 413 -3.11 -23.34 14.83
N ARG A 414 -4.13 -22.68 15.40
CA ARG A 414 -4.94 -23.20 16.51
C ARG A 414 -6.23 -23.88 16.06
N GLN A 415 -6.64 -23.67 14.81
CA GLN A 415 -7.78 -24.33 14.18
C GLN A 415 -7.34 -25.70 13.66
#